data_AF-K1SZB8-F1
#
_entry.id   AF-K1SZB8-F1
#
_cell.length_a   1.000
_cell.length_b   1.000
_cell.length_c   1.000
_cell.angle_alpha   90.00
_cell.angle_beta   90.00
_cell.angle_gamma   90.00
#
_symmetry.space_group_name_H-M   'P 1'
#
loop_
_entity.id
_entity.type
_entity.pdbx_description
1 polymer ?
#
loop_
_entity_poly.entity_id
_entity_poly.type
_entity_poly.pdbx_seq_one_letter_code
_entity_poly.pdbx_strand_id
1 'polypeptide(L)'
;PEPAAKKDYKAQFDALISEQKELPHQLPPLVLDAEPEKIPTLSEEPKQVQEDPAEEFQPLVVPSKPKEAPAETPKAEPAEELPPLVQPEDDKIKREDVRQEAAQIAAEIQTAPAPPEYRYPPVDLLRRSTGAAADGTQEMRQNAERLADTLQSFNIEANIVNVTRGPSVTRYELELSRGTKLSKVTNLADDIALALGASGVRIAAIPDKISV
;
A
#
# COMPACT_ATOMS: atom_id res chain seq x y z
N PRO A 1 -1.69 52.36 -10.09
CA PRO A 1 -1.62 51.04 -9.43
C PRO A 1 -3.00 50.34 -9.56
N GLU A 2 -3.14 49.49 -10.57
CA GLU A 2 -4.33 48.63 -10.71
C GLU A 2 -4.40 47.62 -9.56
N PRO A 3 -5.60 47.36 -9.01
CA PRO A 3 -5.75 46.32 -8.00
C PRO A 3 -5.62 44.95 -8.66
N ALA A 4 -4.77 44.09 -8.11
CA ALA A 4 -4.63 42.70 -8.52
C ALA A 4 -6.02 42.04 -8.62
N ALA A 5 -6.36 41.58 -9.82
CA ALA A 5 -7.60 40.86 -10.09
C ALA A 5 -7.68 39.67 -9.13
N LYS A 6 -8.62 39.73 -8.18
CA LYS A 6 -8.97 38.57 -7.35
C LYS A 6 -9.45 37.49 -8.30
N LYS A 7 -8.64 36.44 -8.48
CA LYS A 7 -9.03 35.30 -9.30
C LYS A 7 -10.30 34.70 -8.69
N ASP A 8 -11.34 34.55 -9.49
CA ASP A 8 -12.64 34.06 -9.05
C ASP A 8 -12.59 32.53 -8.89
N TYR A 9 -11.91 32.07 -7.83
CA TYR A 9 -11.62 30.65 -7.58
C TYR A 9 -12.90 29.81 -7.53
N LYS A 10 -14.00 30.38 -7.04
CA LYS A 10 -15.31 29.74 -6.97
C LYS A 10 -15.86 29.38 -8.34
N ALA A 11 -15.79 30.30 -9.30
CA ALA A 11 -16.27 30.08 -10.66
C ALA A 11 -15.39 29.06 -11.41
N GLN A 12 -14.06 29.14 -11.23
CA GLN A 12 -13.13 28.15 -11.78
C GLN A 12 -13.40 26.75 -11.22
N PHE A 13 -13.67 26.66 -9.92
CA PHE A 13 -13.98 25.41 -9.26
C PHE A 13 -15.30 24.80 -9.75
N ASP A 14 -16.34 25.62 -9.89
CA ASP A 14 -17.65 25.17 -10.36
C ASP A 14 -17.58 24.62 -11.78
N ALA A 15 -16.74 25.19 -12.64
CA ALA A 15 -16.48 24.66 -13.97
C ALA A 15 -15.83 23.27 -13.91
N LEU A 16 -14.81 23.07 -13.06
CA LEU A 16 -14.10 21.80 -12.91
C LEU A 16 -15.00 20.66 -12.42
N ILE A 17 -15.84 20.94 -11.42
CA ILE A 17 -16.78 19.95 -10.89
C ILE A 17 -17.83 19.57 -11.95
N SER A 18 -18.27 20.54 -12.76
CA SER A 18 -19.25 20.30 -13.81
C SER A 18 -18.67 19.44 -14.94
N GLU A 19 -17.44 19.70 -15.36
CA GLU A 19 -16.74 18.95 -16.41
C GLU A 19 -16.50 17.48 -16.03
N GLN A 20 -16.14 17.20 -14.76
CA GLN A 20 -15.97 15.83 -14.25
C GLN A 20 -17.28 15.02 -14.24
N LYS A 21 -18.43 15.69 -14.08
CA LYS A 21 -19.76 15.05 -14.08
C LYS A 21 -20.18 14.60 -15.48
N GLU A 22 -19.64 15.21 -16.53
CA GLU A 22 -20.03 14.97 -17.92
C GLU A 22 -19.27 13.81 -18.60
N LEU A 23 -18.23 13.22 -17.97
CA LEU A 23 -17.59 12.02 -18.52
C LEU A 23 -18.54 10.80 -18.44
N PRO A 24 -18.89 10.16 -19.57
CA PRO A 24 -19.81 9.03 -19.56
C PRO A 24 -19.16 7.85 -18.84
N HIS A 25 -19.59 7.58 -17.61
CA HIS A 25 -19.36 6.32 -16.91
C HIS A 25 -20.24 5.23 -17.53
N GLN A 26 -20.05 4.95 -18.82
CA GLN A 26 -20.63 3.77 -19.43
C GLN A 26 -19.52 2.75 -19.56
N LEU A 27 -19.28 2.02 -18.46
CA LEU A 27 -18.60 0.74 -18.57
C LEU A 27 -19.41 -0.10 -19.56
N PRO A 28 -18.80 -0.64 -20.63
CA PRO A 28 -19.51 -1.54 -21.52
C PRO A 28 -20.07 -2.69 -20.68
N PRO A 29 -21.32 -3.14 -20.93
CA PRO A 29 -21.87 -4.27 -20.20
C PRO A 29 -20.93 -5.45 -20.37
N LEU A 30 -20.55 -6.09 -19.24
CA LEU A 30 -19.84 -7.35 -19.26
C LEU A 30 -20.77 -8.39 -19.88
N VAL A 31 -20.64 -8.60 -21.18
CA VAL A 31 -21.25 -9.70 -21.90
C VAL A 31 -20.57 -10.98 -21.45
N LEU A 32 -21.24 -11.69 -20.53
CA LEU A 32 -20.84 -13.01 -20.01
C LEU A 32 -21.12 -14.17 -21.00
N ASP A 33 -21.66 -13.86 -22.18
CA ASP A 33 -22.12 -14.84 -23.18
C ASP A 33 -21.37 -14.73 -24.53
N ALA A 34 -20.08 -14.39 -24.51
CA ALA A 34 -19.25 -14.52 -25.72
C ALA A 34 -18.81 -15.98 -25.88
N GLU A 35 -19.24 -16.63 -26.97
CA GLU A 35 -18.71 -17.92 -27.44
C GLU A 35 -17.18 -17.88 -27.47
N PRO A 36 -16.47 -18.95 -27.06
CA PRO A 36 -15.02 -18.93 -27.00
C PRO A 36 -14.44 -18.78 -28.41
N GLU A 37 -13.87 -17.62 -28.71
CA GLU A 37 -13.02 -17.46 -29.89
C GLU A 37 -11.87 -18.46 -29.80
N LYS A 38 -11.75 -19.27 -30.86
CA LYS A 38 -10.74 -20.31 -30.99
C LYS A 38 -9.35 -19.70 -30.90
N ILE A 39 -8.63 -20.06 -29.84
CA ILE A 39 -7.22 -19.78 -29.67
C ILE A 39 -6.47 -20.43 -30.84
N PRO A 40 -5.60 -19.71 -31.58
CA PRO A 40 -4.78 -20.34 -32.62
C PRO A 40 -3.81 -21.34 -31.98
N THR A 41 -3.83 -22.57 -32.48
CA THR A 41 -2.83 -23.59 -32.18
C THR A 41 -1.45 -23.12 -32.66
N LEU A 42 -0.57 -22.74 -31.72
CA LEU A 42 0.86 -22.62 -32.01
C LEU A 42 1.46 -24.02 -32.06
N SER A 43 1.88 -24.41 -33.26
CA SER A 43 2.70 -25.58 -33.55
C SER A 43 4.04 -25.48 -32.83
N GLU A 44 4.44 -26.56 -32.16
CA GLU A 44 5.77 -26.74 -31.60
C GLU A 44 6.81 -26.84 -32.72
N GLU A 45 7.81 -25.96 -32.71
CA GLU A 45 9.16 -26.26 -33.19
C GLU A 45 10.17 -25.78 -32.13
N PRO A 46 11.13 -26.60 -31.73
CA PRO A 46 12.04 -26.27 -30.63
C PRO A 46 13.14 -25.36 -31.15
N LYS A 47 13.09 -24.07 -30.80
CA LYS A 47 14.28 -23.20 -30.87
C LYS A 47 15.03 -23.33 -29.55
N GLN A 48 16.22 -23.94 -29.60
CA GLN A 48 17.18 -23.93 -28.51
C GLN A 48 17.47 -22.48 -28.09
N VAL A 49 17.19 -22.17 -26.83
CA VAL A 49 17.69 -20.99 -26.15
C VAL A 49 18.88 -21.45 -25.31
N GLN A 50 20.04 -20.85 -25.57
CA GLN A 50 21.26 -21.06 -24.80
C GLN A 50 21.06 -20.52 -23.39
N GLU A 51 21.35 -21.35 -22.38
CA GLU A 51 21.35 -20.98 -20.97
C GLU A 51 22.58 -20.13 -20.67
N ASP A 52 22.38 -18.83 -20.44
CA ASP A 52 23.36 -18.02 -19.70
C ASP A 52 23.30 -18.39 -18.21
N PRO A 53 24.42 -18.43 -17.48
CA PRO A 53 24.46 -18.96 -16.13
C PRO A 53 23.72 -18.06 -15.13
N ALA A 54 23.00 -18.71 -14.23
CA ALA A 54 22.22 -18.10 -13.16
C ALA A 54 23.02 -17.09 -12.32
N GLU A 55 22.52 -15.85 -12.21
CA GLU A 55 22.86 -14.96 -11.10
C GLU A 55 22.23 -15.51 -9.82
N GLU A 56 23.11 -15.91 -8.91
CA GLU A 56 22.83 -16.45 -7.60
C GLU A 56 22.24 -15.35 -6.69
N PHE A 57 20.96 -15.44 -6.36
CA PHE A 57 20.31 -14.54 -5.40
C PHE A 57 20.85 -14.79 -3.99
N GLN A 58 21.69 -13.89 -3.48
CA GLN A 58 22.12 -13.89 -2.08
C GLN A 58 21.05 -13.26 -1.17
N PRO A 59 20.75 -13.83 0.01
CA PRO A 59 19.83 -13.22 0.95
C PRO A 59 20.47 -12.02 1.66
N LEU A 60 19.72 -10.93 1.78
CA LEU A 60 20.09 -9.73 2.55
C LEU A 60 20.19 -10.05 4.05
N VAL A 61 21.41 -10.09 4.58
CA VAL A 61 21.70 -10.03 6.02
C VAL A 61 21.50 -8.62 6.56
N VAL A 62 20.62 -8.47 7.54
CA VAL A 62 20.37 -7.22 8.25
C VAL A 62 21.46 -7.04 9.32
N PRO A 63 22.29 -5.99 9.31
CA PRO A 63 23.29 -5.79 10.35
C PRO A 63 22.66 -5.13 11.59
N SER A 64 22.44 -5.91 12.64
CA SER A 64 22.18 -5.39 13.99
C SER A 64 23.50 -5.22 14.74
N LYS A 65 23.96 -3.97 14.89
CA LYS A 65 24.99 -3.61 15.88
C LYS A 65 24.76 -2.19 16.42
N PRO A 66 24.36 -2.04 17.69
CA PRO A 66 24.42 -0.76 18.39
C PRO A 66 25.85 -0.43 18.87
N LYS A 67 26.11 0.88 18.90
CA LYS A 67 27.36 1.61 19.18
C LYS A 67 27.86 1.45 20.62
N GLU A 68 29.18 1.36 20.79
CA GLU A 68 29.91 1.25 22.06
C GLU A 68 30.77 2.51 22.32
N ALA A 69 30.70 3.08 23.53
CA ALA A 69 31.64 4.04 24.16
C ALA A 69 31.32 4.11 25.70
N PRO A 70 32.27 4.44 26.61
CA PRO A 70 32.80 3.46 27.57
C PRO A 70 32.62 3.77 29.08
N ALA A 71 32.68 2.68 29.87
CA ALA A 71 33.19 2.50 31.24
C ALA A 71 32.50 3.19 32.44
N GLU A 72 31.89 2.37 33.31
CA GLU A 72 32.18 2.35 34.75
C GLU A 72 31.78 0.99 35.36
N THR A 73 32.74 0.26 35.90
CA THR A 73 32.53 -0.94 36.73
C THR A 73 32.21 -0.54 38.16
N PRO A 74 31.23 -1.20 38.80
CA PRO A 74 31.55 -1.78 40.10
C PRO A 74 30.98 -3.19 40.34
N LYS A 75 31.91 -4.06 40.75
CA LYS A 75 31.83 -5.09 41.79
C LYS A 75 30.81 -6.24 41.61
N ALA A 76 31.37 -7.39 41.21
CA ALA A 76 30.74 -8.69 41.22
C ALA A 76 30.91 -9.40 42.59
N GLU A 77 29.81 -9.97 43.10
CA GLU A 77 29.72 -11.11 44.01
C GLU A 77 28.24 -11.53 44.09
N PRO A 78 27.90 -12.81 44.34
CA PRO A 78 28.12 -13.96 43.48
C PRO A 78 26.84 -14.35 42.72
N ALA A 79 27.01 -14.83 41.49
CA ALA A 79 25.94 -15.45 40.72
C ALA A 79 25.47 -16.72 41.45
N GLU A 80 24.18 -16.77 41.75
CA GLU A 80 23.47 -17.99 42.10
C GLU A 80 23.69 -19.00 40.96
N GLU A 81 24.35 -20.09 41.30
CA GLU A 81 24.76 -21.14 40.37
C GLU A 81 23.50 -21.77 39.77
N LEU A 82 23.19 -21.42 38.52
CA LEU A 82 22.15 -22.10 37.76
C LEU A 82 22.50 -23.60 37.72
N PRO A 83 21.56 -24.49 38.07
CA PRO A 83 21.81 -25.91 38.04
C PRO A 83 22.29 -26.31 36.63
N PRO A 84 23.25 -27.24 36.53
CA PRO A 84 23.81 -27.64 35.25
C PRO A 84 22.69 -28.07 34.32
N LEU A 85 22.68 -27.51 33.10
CA LEU A 85 21.87 -28.00 32.01
C LEU A 85 22.20 -29.48 31.83
N VAL A 86 21.27 -30.33 32.27
CA VAL A 86 21.27 -31.75 31.98
C VAL A 86 21.23 -31.86 30.47
N GLN A 87 22.39 -32.12 29.87
CA GLN A 87 22.44 -32.64 28.52
C GLN A 87 21.63 -33.94 28.57
N PRO A 88 20.64 -34.15 27.70
CA PRO A 88 19.96 -35.43 27.66
C PRO A 88 21.04 -36.48 27.40
N GLU A 89 21.34 -37.22 28.45
CA GLU A 89 22.20 -38.39 28.42
C GLU A 89 21.71 -39.23 27.23
N ASP A 90 22.63 -39.68 26.37
CA ASP A 90 22.38 -40.63 25.29
C ASP A 90 21.88 -41.97 25.87
N ASP A 91 20.64 -41.98 26.34
CA ASP A 91 19.90 -43.19 26.60
C ASP A 91 19.62 -43.81 25.25
N LYS A 92 20.23 -44.97 25.05
CA LYS A 92 20.23 -45.78 23.84
C LYS A 92 18.80 -46.13 23.45
N ILE A 93 18.09 -45.22 22.79
CA ILE A 93 16.97 -45.59 21.95
C ILE A 93 17.61 -46.43 20.85
N LYS A 94 17.38 -47.75 20.88
CA LYS A 94 17.96 -48.64 19.89
C LYS A 94 17.47 -48.14 18.54
N ARG A 95 18.37 -47.95 17.57
CA ARG A 95 18.02 -47.54 16.20
C ARG A 95 16.93 -48.44 15.59
N GLU A 96 16.83 -49.66 16.09
CA GLU A 96 15.80 -50.65 15.75
C GLU A 96 14.40 -50.26 16.26
N ASP A 97 14.29 -49.66 17.44
CA ASP A 97 13.01 -49.23 18.03
C ASP A 97 12.47 -47.99 17.30
N VAL A 98 13.34 -47.00 17.01
CA VAL A 98 12.99 -45.82 16.19
C VAL A 98 12.55 -46.23 14.78
N ARG A 99 13.22 -47.23 14.20
CA ARG A 99 12.88 -47.76 12.87
C ARG A 99 11.55 -48.51 12.89
N GLN A 100 11.23 -49.20 13.97
CA GLN A 100 9.95 -49.87 14.15
C GLN A 100 8.80 -48.88 14.34
N GLU A 101 8.99 -47.83 15.15
CA GLU A 101 8.00 -46.76 15.31
C GLU A 101 7.77 -45.99 14.00
N ALA A 102 8.83 -45.66 13.27
CA ALA A 102 8.72 -45.01 11.96
C ALA A 102 7.99 -45.90 10.94
N ALA A 103 8.23 -47.22 10.97
CA ALA A 103 7.52 -48.17 10.12
C ALA A 103 6.04 -48.32 10.51
N GLN A 104 5.72 -48.27 11.80
CA GLN A 104 4.33 -48.27 12.28
C GLN A 104 3.59 -47.01 11.88
N ILE A 105 4.21 -45.83 12.04
CA ILE A 105 3.63 -44.55 11.60
C ILE A 105 3.44 -44.52 10.08
N ALA A 106 4.41 -45.04 9.31
CA ALA A 106 4.29 -45.12 7.85
C ALA A 106 3.20 -46.11 7.41
N ALA A 107 2.98 -47.20 8.15
CA ALA A 107 1.89 -48.13 7.90
C ALA A 107 0.54 -47.50 8.25
N GLU A 108 0.44 -46.78 9.37
CA GLU A 108 -0.76 -46.04 9.80
C GLU A 108 -1.15 -44.93 8.81
N ILE A 109 -0.18 -44.20 8.25
CA ILE A 109 -0.43 -43.17 7.22
C ILE A 109 -0.87 -43.80 5.88
N GLN A 110 -0.40 -45.02 5.57
CA GLN A 110 -0.82 -45.75 4.36
C GLN A 110 -2.21 -46.36 4.49
N THR A 111 -2.61 -46.76 5.71
CA THR A 111 -3.96 -47.27 6.00
C THR A 111 -4.95 -46.16 6.31
N ALA A 112 -4.48 -44.94 6.58
CA ALA A 112 -5.32 -43.78 6.75
C ALA A 112 -6.10 -43.48 5.45
N PRO A 113 -7.40 -43.16 5.55
CA PRO A 113 -8.18 -42.76 4.39
C PRO A 113 -7.54 -41.54 3.73
N ALA A 114 -7.54 -41.51 2.40
CA ALA A 114 -7.02 -40.39 1.63
C ALA A 114 -7.57 -39.06 2.19
N PRO A 115 -6.73 -38.02 2.32
CA PRO A 115 -7.19 -36.74 2.84
C PRO A 115 -8.36 -36.24 1.97
N PRO A 116 -9.41 -35.66 2.58
CA PRO A 116 -10.55 -35.17 1.84
C PRO A 116 -10.08 -34.16 0.78
N GLU A 117 -10.66 -34.25 -0.41
CA GLU A 117 -10.36 -33.34 -1.50
C GLU A 117 -10.67 -31.90 -1.06
N TYR A 118 -9.64 -31.06 -1.07
CA TYR A 118 -9.76 -29.67 -0.64
C TYR A 118 -10.68 -28.91 -1.59
N ARG A 119 -11.77 -28.36 -1.06
CA ARG A 119 -12.68 -27.51 -1.82
C ARG A 119 -12.38 -26.04 -1.55
N TYR A 120 -12.20 -25.27 -2.62
CA TYR A 120 -12.02 -23.83 -2.53
C TYR A 120 -13.27 -23.16 -1.94
N PRO A 121 -13.10 -22.20 -1.01
CA PRO A 121 -14.22 -21.46 -0.47
C PRO A 121 -14.90 -20.62 -1.57
N PRO A 122 -16.25 -20.64 -1.67
CA PRO A 122 -16.96 -19.82 -2.65
C PRO A 122 -16.92 -18.34 -2.25
N VAL A 123 -16.91 -17.47 -3.27
CA VAL A 123 -16.89 -16.00 -3.09
C VAL A 123 -18.15 -15.45 -2.41
N ASP A 124 -19.24 -16.22 -2.38
CA ASP A 124 -20.48 -15.87 -1.67
C ASP A 124 -20.31 -15.78 -0.15
N LEU A 125 -19.20 -16.29 0.40
CA LEU A 125 -18.83 -16.06 1.79
C LEU A 125 -18.44 -14.59 2.08
N LEU A 126 -18.15 -13.80 1.04
CA LEU A 126 -17.86 -12.37 1.17
C LEU A 126 -19.15 -11.56 1.30
N ARG A 127 -19.16 -10.58 2.20
CA ARG A 127 -20.27 -9.64 2.32
C ARG A 127 -20.24 -8.64 1.17
N ARG A 128 -21.40 -8.41 0.54
CA ARG A 128 -21.53 -7.35 -0.47
C ARG A 128 -21.37 -5.97 0.19
N SER A 129 -20.70 -5.05 -0.52
CA SER A 129 -20.62 -3.67 -0.08
C SER A 129 -21.99 -2.99 -0.21
N THR A 130 -22.34 -2.17 0.77
CA THR A 130 -23.61 -1.42 0.82
C THR A 130 -23.44 0.05 0.44
N GLY A 131 -22.28 0.44 -0.07
CA GLY A 131 -21.91 1.84 -0.25
C GLY A 131 -22.54 2.49 -1.48
N ALA A 132 -23.55 3.32 -1.28
CA ALA A 132 -23.89 4.38 -2.22
C ALA A 132 -22.99 5.60 -1.95
N ALA A 133 -22.33 6.13 -2.97
CA ALA A 133 -21.58 7.38 -2.85
C ALA A 133 -22.57 8.53 -2.66
N ALA A 134 -22.54 9.17 -1.49
CA ALA A 134 -23.29 10.41 -1.25
C ALA A 134 -22.74 11.53 -2.16
N ASP A 135 -23.60 12.41 -2.67
CA ASP A 135 -23.15 13.60 -3.40
C ASP A 135 -22.39 14.53 -2.44
N GLY A 136 -21.10 14.73 -2.69
CA GLY A 136 -20.19 15.54 -1.86
C GLY A 136 -19.75 16.82 -2.54
N THR A 137 -20.44 17.22 -3.62
CA THR A 137 -20.11 18.42 -4.39
C THR A 137 -20.02 19.67 -3.50
N GLN A 138 -20.94 19.81 -2.54
CA GLN A 138 -20.94 20.95 -1.62
C GLN A 138 -19.75 20.94 -0.66
N GLU A 139 -19.40 19.77 -0.11
CA GLU A 139 -18.23 19.62 0.76
C GLU A 139 -16.93 19.93 0.01
N MET A 140 -16.81 19.44 -1.23
CA MET A 140 -15.65 19.71 -2.09
C MET A 140 -15.48 21.20 -2.36
N ARG A 141 -16.58 21.92 -2.65
CA ARG A 141 -16.57 23.38 -2.84
C ARG A 141 -16.07 24.11 -1.59
N GLN A 142 -16.64 23.76 -0.43
CA GLN A 142 -16.33 24.43 0.83
C GLN A 142 -14.87 24.18 1.26
N ASN A 143 -14.38 22.96 1.05
CA ASN A 143 -12.99 22.61 1.33
C ASN A 143 -12.01 23.27 0.36
N ALA A 144 -12.38 23.42 -0.92
CA ALA A 144 -11.54 24.12 -1.88
C ALA A 144 -11.40 25.61 -1.58
N GLU A 145 -12.48 26.27 -1.17
CA GLU A 145 -12.46 27.67 -0.72
C GLU A 145 -11.56 27.82 0.52
N ARG A 146 -11.74 26.97 1.53
CA ARG A 146 -10.87 26.96 2.73
C ARG A 146 -9.41 26.69 2.37
N LEU A 147 -9.13 25.77 1.45
CA LEU A 147 -7.78 25.47 1.00
C LEU A 147 -7.14 26.69 0.33
N ALA A 148 -7.86 27.37 -0.57
CA ALA A 148 -7.39 28.58 -1.23
C ALA A 148 -7.08 29.71 -0.22
N ASP A 149 -8.00 29.98 0.71
CA ASP A 149 -7.83 30.99 1.75
C ASP A 149 -6.65 30.67 2.68
N THR A 150 -6.47 29.39 3.01
CA THR A 150 -5.36 28.93 3.85
C THR A 150 -4.03 29.15 3.15
N LEU A 151 -3.90 28.74 1.89
CA LEU A 151 -2.67 28.92 1.10
C LEU A 151 -2.34 30.41 0.92
N GLN A 152 -3.35 31.23 0.67
CA GLN A 152 -3.17 32.68 0.58
C GLN A 152 -2.67 33.28 1.90
N SER A 153 -3.18 32.80 3.04
CA SER A 153 -2.77 33.27 4.38
C SER A 153 -1.30 32.98 4.69
N PHE A 154 -0.71 31.94 4.08
CA PHE A 154 0.72 31.62 4.18
C PHE A 154 1.58 32.25 3.08
N ASN A 155 1.03 33.21 2.33
CA ASN A 155 1.64 33.82 1.15
C ASN A 155 2.12 32.77 0.14
N ILE A 156 1.27 31.78 -0.14
CA ILE A 156 1.48 30.78 -1.18
C ILE A 156 0.45 31.04 -2.28
N GLU A 157 0.94 31.52 -3.42
CA GLU A 157 0.10 31.73 -4.59
C GLU A 157 -0.02 30.41 -5.36
N ALA A 158 -1.15 29.73 -5.22
CA ALA A 158 -1.47 28.48 -5.91
C ALA A 158 -2.85 28.57 -6.58
N ASN A 159 -3.07 27.78 -7.64
CA ASN A 159 -4.38 27.65 -8.29
C ASN A 159 -4.81 26.19 -8.25
N ILE A 160 -6.06 25.92 -7.89
CA ILE A 160 -6.62 24.56 -7.92
C ILE A 160 -7.02 24.24 -9.36
N VAL A 161 -6.36 23.24 -9.95
CA VAL A 161 -6.55 22.83 -11.35
C VAL A 161 -7.58 21.74 -11.48
N ASN A 162 -7.66 20.83 -10.49
CA ASN A 162 -8.59 19.71 -10.55
C ASN A 162 -8.93 19.19 -9.15
N VAL A 163 -10.08 18.55 -9.01
CA VAL A 163 -10.46 17.81 -7.80
C VAL A 163 -11.06 16.47 -8.16
N THR A 164 -10.52 15.42 -7.57
CA THR A 164 -11.03 14.06 -7.72
C THR A 164 -11.39 13.50 -6.36
N ARG A 165 -12.68 13.17 -6.18
CA ARG A 165 -13.15 12.50 -4.97
C ARG A 165 -12.99 10.98 -5.10
N GLY A 166 -12.26 10.38 -4.18
CA GLY A 166 -12.20 8.93 -4.01
C GLY A 166 -13.10 8.42 -2.88
N PRO A 167 -13.16 7.10 -2.67
CA PRO A 167 -13.98 6.48 -1.62
C PRO A 167 -13.58 6.89 -0.20
N SER A 168 -12.29 7.12 0.03
CA SER A 168 -11.74 7.43 1.36
C SER A 168 -11.07 8.79 1.44
N VAL A 169 -10.58 9.32 0.32
CA VAL A 169 -9.81 10.56 0.26
C VAL A 169 -10.20 11.39 -0.95
N THR A 170 -10.10 12.71 -0.84
CA THR A 170 -10.30 13.64 -1.94
C THR A 170 -8.95 14.23 -2.32
N ARG A 171 -8.58 14.14 -3.60
CA ARG A 171 -7.37 14.74 -4.15
C ARG A 171 -7.69 16.10 -4.74
N TYR A 172 -6.93 17.11 -4.35
CA TYR A 172 -6.90 18.43 -4.97
C TYR A 172 -5.59 18.54 -5.73
N GLU A 173 -5.64 18.90 -7.01
CA GLU A 173 -4.45 19.18 -7.82
C GLU A 173 -4.22 20.69 -7.82
N LEU A 174 -3.04 21.12 -7.38
CA LEU A 174 -2.66 22.52 -7.24
C LEU A 174 -1.49 22.86 -8.15
N GLU A 175 -1.58 23.95 -8.90
CA GLU A 175 -0.47 24.53 -9.64
C GLU A 175 0.14 25.68 -8.83
N LEU A 176 1.43 25.56 -8.52
CA LEU A 176 2.17 26.57 -7.77
C LEU A 176 2.65 27.70 -8.70
N SER A 177 2.50 28.94 -8.24
CA SER A 177 3.03 30.09 -8.99
C SER A 177 4.56 30.09 -9.00
N ARG A 178 5.12 30.68 -10.06
CA ARG A 178 6.57 30.80 -10.26
C ARG A 178 7.24 31.40 -9.02
N GLY A 179 8.29 30.73 -8.52
CA GLY A 179 9.05 31.17 -7.35
C GLY A 179 8.61 30.54 -6.02
N THR A 180 7.47 29.83 -5.98
CA THR A 180 7.08 29.08 -4.79
C THR A 180 7.72 27.69 -4.80
N LYS A 181 8.52 27.38 -3.76
CA LYS A 181 9.14 26.06 -3.60
C LYS A 181 8.12 25.04 -3.06
N LEU A 182 8.15 23.82 -3.59
CA LEU A 182 7.35 22.70 -3.09
C LEU A 182 7.55 22.47 -1.58
N SER A 183 8.79 22.62 -1.09
CA SER A 183 9.14 22.45 0.31
C SER A 183 8.35 23.38 1.26
N LYS A 184 7.96 24.56 0.78
CA LYS A 184 7.16 25.51 1.58
C LYS A 184 5.76 24.96 1.84
N VAL A 185 5.18 24.27 0.85
CA VAL A 185 3.84 23.69 0.95
C VAL A 185 3.88 22.41 1.79
N THR A 186 4.87 21.55 1.56
CA THR A 186 5.01 20.29 2.31
C THR A 186 5.22 20.52 3.81
N ASN A 187 5.90 21.61 4.19
CA ASN A 187 6.13 21.95 5.59
C ASN A 187 4.89 22.47 6.32
N LEU A 188 3.85 22.88 5.57
CA LEU A 188 2.58 23.36 6.11
C LEU A 188 1.51 22.26 6.14
N ALA A 189 1.88 21.00 5.94
CA ALA A 189 0.92 19.89 5.89
C ALA A 189 0.01 19.84 7.13
N ASP A 190 0.59 20.04 8.31
CA ASP A 190 -0.14 20.01 9.58
C ASP A 190 -1.06 21.23 9.74
N ASP A 191 -0.59 22.42 9.35
CA ASP A 191 -1.39 23.65 9.40
C ASP A 191 -2.55 23.63 8.39
N ILE A 192 -2.32 23.07 7.19
CA ILE A 192 -3.37 22.87 6.18
C ILE A 192 -4.38 21.82 6.67
N ALA A 193 -3.92 20.74 7.31
CA ALA A 193 -4.81 19.74 7.91
C ALA A 193 -5.70 20.36 8.99
N LEU A 194 -5.13 21.22 9.84
CA LEU A 194 -5.85 21.95 10.88
C LEU A 194 -6.91 22.88 10.28
N ALA A 195 -6.56 23.66 9.26
CA ALA A 195 -7.48 24.60 8.61
C ALA A 195 -8.65 23.90 7.89
N LEU A 196 -8.39 22.73 7.30
CA LEU A 196 -9.42 21.91 6.65
C LEU A 196 -10.24 21.06 7.64
N GLY A 197 -9.82 20.94 8.89
CA GLY A 197 -10.43 20.02 9.86
C GLY A 197 -10.24 18.54 9.46
N ALA A 198 -9.16 18.23 8.74
CA ALA A 198 -8.83 16.89 8.30
C ALA A 198 -7.94 16.18 9.34
N SER A 199 -7.98 14.85 9.38
CA SER A 199 -7.07 14.06 10.24
C SER A 199 -5.60 14.18 9.84
N GLY A 200 -5.33 14.54 8.58
CA GLY A 200 -3.99 14.72 8.03
C GLY A 200 -4.08 14.99 6.53
N VAL A 201 -3.02 15.59 5.98
CA VAL A 201 -2.92 15.91 4.54
C VAL A 201 -1.62 15.33 4.00
N ARG A 202 -1.69 14.73 2.81
CA ARG A 202 -0.52 14.24 2.07
C ARG A 202 -0.26 15.15 0.89
N ILE A 203 0.94 15.71 0.83
CA ILE A 203 1.37 16.64 -0.22
C ILE A 203 2.47 15.94 -1.01
N ALA A 204 2.28 15.77 -2.31
CA ALA A 204 3.24 15.12 -3.19
C ALA A 204 3.16 15.71 -4.59
N ALA A 205 4.31 15.91 -5.23
CA ALA A 205 4.31 16.34 -6.63
C ALA A 205 3.70 15.24 -7.51
N ILE A 206 2.92 15.66 -8.51
CA ILE A 206 2.36 14.75 -9.50
C ILE A 206 3.45 14.52 -10.57
N PRO A 207 3.85 13.26 -10.83
CA PRO A 207 4.78 12.96 -11.90
C PRO A 207 4.22 13.46 -13.23
N ASP A 208 5.11 13.95 -14.11
CA ASP A 208 4.77 14.49 -15.44
C ASP A 208 3.92 15.77 -15.47
N LYS A 209 3.63 16.39 -14.32
CA LYS A 209 2.92 17.68 -14.22
C LYS A 209 3.65 18.68 -13.33
N ILE A 210 3.38 19.98 -13.53
CA ILE A 210 3.83 21.08 -12.66
C ILE A 210 2.80 21.31 -11.54
N SER A 211 2.24 20.22 -11.00
CA SER A 211 1.15 20.25 -10.03
C SER A 211 1.50 19.41 -8.80
N VAL A 212 0.89 19.77 -7.68
CA VAL A 212 1.08 19.20 -6.33
C VAL A 212 -0.27 18.69 -5.81
#